data_AF-M6GZL1-F1
#
_entry.id   AF-M6GZL1-F1
#
_cell.length_a   1.000
_cell.length_b   1.000
_cell.length_c   1.000
_cell.angle_alpha   90.00
_cell.angle_beta   90.00
_cell.angle_gamma   90.00
#
_symmetry.space_group_name_H-M   'P 1'
#
loop_
_entity.id
_entity.type
_entity.pdbx_description
1 polymer ?
#
loop_
_entity_poly.entity_id
_entity_poly.type
_entity_poly.pdbx_seq_one_letter_code
_entity_poly.pdbx_strand_id
1 'polypeptide(L)'
;MALKVNAGVVKGPIQFTFARSIDPVINLEHSITRMAVATKKEAEDQDGDNRTMGRKHTISYGLYRAHGFISAHFANDTGFSEEDLELFWSSLQNMFDHDRSAARGEMNCRGLYVFKHVGDGKNTNQAKLGVAPAHKLFNLISVSKKDNSTPARDFSDYSVKIQESDLPAGVELIKKVS
;
A
#
# COMPACT_ATOMS: atom_id res chain seq x y z
N MET A 1 7.49 -16.47 -17.42
CA MET A 1 8.53 -15.89 -18.31
C MET A 1 8.34 -16.50 -19.68
N ALA A 2 8.14 -15.70 -20.74
CA ALA A 2 8.10 -16.23 -22.10
C ALA A 2 9.52 -16.20 -22.70
N LEU A 3 10.31 -17.23 -22.40
CA LEU A 3 11.61 -17.47 -23.00
C LEU A 3 11.47 -18.46 -24.17
N LYS A 4 12.49 -18.50 -25.05
CA LYS A 4 12.60 -19.47 -26.15
C LYS A 4 12.54 -20.93 -25.66
N VAL A 5 12.98 -21.18 -24.43
CA VAL A 5 12.71 -22.40 -23.66
C VAL A 5 11.74 -22.02 -22.54
N ASN A 6 10.51 -22.51 -22.61
CA ASN A 6 9.43 -22.09 -21.74
C ASN A 6 9.44 -22.88 -20.42
N ALA A 7 9.53 -22.17 -19.29
CA ALA A 7 9.47 -22.74 -17.94
C ALA A 7 8.10 -22.51 -17.26
N GLY A 8 7.08 -22.10 -18.03
CA GLY A 8 5.73 -21.87 -17.57
C GLY A 8 5.46 -20.46 -17.02
N VAL A 9 4.27 -20.32 -16.43
CA VAL A 9 3.78 -19.09 -15.80
C VAL A 9 3.24 -19.47 -14.43
N VAL A 10 3.63 -18.69 -13.41
CA VAL A 10 3.17 -18.87 -12.04
C VAL A 10 2.24 -17.71 -11.69
N LYS A 11 1.10 -18.02 -11.07
CA LYS A 11 0.27 -17.03 -10.37
C LYS A 11 0.53 -17.19 -8.88
N GLY A 12 1.12 -16.16 -8.27
CA GLY A 12 1.34 -16.14 -6.82
C GLY A 12 0.02 -16.03 -6.04
N PRO A 13 0.04 -16.41 -4.75
CA PRO A 13 -1.16 -16.35 -3.90
C PRO A 13 -1.60 -14.94 -3.57
N ILE A 14 -0.67 -13.99 -3.52
CA ILE A 14 -0.91 -12.61 -3.10
C ILE A 14 -1.15 -11.73 -4.32
N GLN A 15 -2.28 -11.03 -4.32
CA GLN A 15 -2.68 -10.10 -5.37
C GLN A 15 -3.07 -8.77 -4.76
N PHE A 16 -2.58 -7.68 -5.33
CA PHE A 16 -2.92 -6.33 -4.92
C PHE A 16 -3.69 -5.59 -6.00
N THR A 17 -4.55 -4.68 -5.55
CA THR A 17 -5.17 -3.67 -6.40
C THR A 17 -4.49 -2.32 -6.20
N PHE A 18 -4.77 -1.38 -7.09
CA PHE A 18 -4.23 -0.04 -6.98
C PHE A 18 -4.71 0.63 -5.68
N ALA A 19 -3.74 1.13 -4.92
CA ALA A 19 -4.03 1.97 -3.78
C ALA A 19 -4.69 3.27 -4.25
N ARG A 20 -5.75 3.69 -3.57
CA ARG A 20 -6.45 4.96 -3.83
C ARG A 20 -6.39 5.83 -2.60
N SER A 21 -6.24 7.14 -2.79
CA SER A 21 -6.32 8.08 -1.69
C SER A 21 -7.75 8.14 -1.15
N ILE A 22 -7.89 8.29 0.17
CA ILE A 22 -9.20 8.44 0.83
C ILE A 22 -9.86 9.74 0.40
N ASP A 23 -9.09 10.82 0.33
CA ASP A 23 -9.50 12.12 -0.20
C ASP A 23 -8.74 12.45 -1.48
N PRO A 24 -9.23 13.39 -2.31
CA PRO A 24 -8.45 13.95 -3.41
C PRO A 24 -7.13 14.54 -2.91
N VAL A 25 -6.02 14.15 -3.55
CA VAL A 25 -4.69 14.67 -3.27
C VAL A 25 -4.32 15.75 -4.29
N ILE A 26 -3.62 16.78 -3.81
CA ILE A 26 -3.11 17.87 -4.66
C ILE A 26 -1.58 17.73 -4.74
N ASN A 27 -1.07 17.72 -5.97
CA ASN A 27 0.35 17.75 -6.25
C ASN A 27 0.86 19.19 -6.25
N LEU A 28 1.93 19.46 -5.49
CA LEU A 28 2.64 20.73 -5.45
C LEU A 28 3.97 20.61 -6.18
N GLU A 29 4.25 21.56 -7.06
CA GLU A 29 5.52 21.67 -7.76
C GLU A 29 6.44 22.66 -7.02
N HIS A 30 7.61 22.20 -6.63
CA HIS A 30 8.66 23.01 -6.02
C HIS A 30 9.81 23.15 -7.00
N SER A 31 10.16 24.40 -7.34
CA SER A 31 11.36 24.68 -8.12
C SER A 31 12.59 24.56 -7.23
N ILE A 32 13.62 23.86 -7.72
CA ILE A 32 14.88 23.61 -7.01
C ILE A 32 16.06 23.95 -7.90
N THR A 33 17.20 24.32 -7.33
CA THR A 33 18.41 24.68 -8.10
C THR A 33 19.52 23.67 -7.88
N ARG A 34 20.21 23.25 -8.95
CA ARG A 34 21.46 22.48 -8.87
C ARG A 34 22.64 23.41 -9.14
N MET A 35 23.55 23.50 -8.17
CA MET A 35 24.78 24.29 -8.28
C MET A 35 25.85 23.61 -9.12
N ALA A 36 25.97 22.29 -8.99
CA ALA A 36 26.99 21.53 -9.70
C ALA A 36 26.61 21.32 -11.16
N VAL A 37 27.63 21.44 -12.00
CA VAL A 37 27.53 21.33 -13.44
C VAL A 37 27.83 19.90 -13.87
N ALA A 38 27.01 19.31 -14.73
CA ALA A 38 27.17 17.92 -15.16
C ALA A 38 27.92 17.79 -16.49
N THR A 39 27.95 18.84 -17.32
CA THR A 39 28.61 18.82 -18.63
C THR A 39 29.52 20.02 -18.85
N LYS A 40 30.55 19.86 -19.70
CA LYS A 40 31.43 20.98 -20.08
C LYS A 40 30.66 22.13 -20.72
N LYS A 41 29.63 21.82 -21.51
CA LYS A 41 28.74 22.80 -22.13
C LYS A 41 27.95 23.60 -21.09
N GLU A 42 27.35 22.91 -20.11
CA GLU A 42 26.69 23.60 -18.99
C GLU A 42 27.66 24.48 -18.19
N ALA A 43 28.97 24.15 -18.14
CA ALA A 43 29.98 24.90 -17.38
C ALA A 43 30.44 26.16 -18.12
N GLU A 44 30.54 26.07 -19.45
CA GLU A 44 30.79 27.20 -20.33
C GLU A 44 29.57 28.16 -20.37
N ASP A 45 28.35 27.62 -20.33
CA ASP A 45 27.10 28.40 -20.27
C ASP A 45 26.81 28.97 -18.86
N GLN A 46 27.52 28.50 -17.83
CA GLN A 46 27.38 28.91 -16.42
C GLN A 46 28.33 30.00 -15.95
N ASP A 47 28.96 30.73 -16.87
CA ASP A 47 29.77 31.91 -16.52
C ASP A 47 28.83 33.05 -16.01
N GLY A 48 28.43 32.97 -14.73
CA GLY A 48 27.41 33.82 -14.06
C GLY A 48 26.54 33.08 -13.03
N ASP A 49 25.53 33.75 -12.44
CA ASP A 49 24.59 33.19 -11.43
C ASP A 49 23.54 32.20 -12.00
N ASN A 50 23.81 31.61 -13.16
CA ASN A 50 22.81 30.90 -13.97
C ASN A 50 22.70 29.41 -13.56
N ARG A 51 21.94 29.12 -12.50
CA ARG A 51 21.83 27.75 -11.93
C ARG A 51 20.89 26.86 -12.75
N THR A 52 21.19 25.55 -12.87
CA THR A 52 20.25 24.59 -13.47
C THR A 52 19.01 24.46 -12.59
N MET A 53 17.82 24.70 -13.17
CA MET A 53 16.54 24.62 -12.47
C MET A 53 15.92 23.22 -12.63
N GLY A 54 15.66 22.56 -11.50
CA GLY A 54 14.89 21.32 -11.41
C GLY A 54 13.49 21.57 -10.84
N ARG A 55 12.67 20.50 -10.87
CA ARG A 55 11.32 20.50 -10.33
C ARG A 55 11.13 19.28 -9.43
N LYS A 56 10.47 19.48 -8.30
CA LYS A 56 10.12 18.41 -7.37
C LYS A 56 8.63 18.45 -7.10
N HIS A 57 7.95 17.36 -7.42
CA HIS A 57 6.53 17.19 -7.15
C HIS A 57 6.36 16.54 -5.78
N THR A 58 5.51 17.11 -4.94
CA THR A 58 5.19 16.55 -3.62
C THR A 58 3.69 16.56 -3.36
N ILE A 59 3.26 15.72 -2.44
CA ILE A 59 1.89 15.73 -1.90
C ILE A 59 2.02 16.16 -0.45
N SER A 60 1.30 17.21 -0.03
CA SER A 60 1.40 17.72 1.35
C SER A 60 1.00 16.66 2.38
N TYR A 61 -0.07 15.92 2.09
CA TYR A 61 -0.48 14.76 2.85
C TYR A 61 -1.44 13.92 2.01
N GLY A 62 -1.41 12.61 2.17
CA GLY A 62 -2.36 11.70 1.55
C GLY A 62 -2.43 10.38 2.32
N LEU A 63 -3.64 9.99 2.72
CA LEU A 63 -3.90 8.66 3.27
C LEU A 63 -4.37 7.75 2.14
N TYR A 64 -3.62 6.69 1.87
CA TYR A 64 -3.91 5.74 0.79
C TYR A 64 -4.38 4.41 1.36
N ARG A 65 -5.39 3.83 0.71
CA ARG A 65 -5.91 2.50 1.01
C ARG A 65 -5.67 1.58 -0.18
N ALA A 66 -4.99 0.47 0.07
CA ALA A 66 -4.86 -0.64 -0.87
C ALA A 66 -5.74 -1.80 -0.42
N HIS A 67 -6.25 -2.60 -1.37
CA HIS A 67 -6.87 -3.89 -1.08
C HIS A 67 -5.99 -5.01 -1.61
N GLY A 68 -5.75 -6.00 -0.75
CA GLY A 68 -5.00 -7.21 -1.05
C GLY A 68 -5.86 -8.45 -0.88
N PHE A 69 -5.51 -9.50 -1.63
CA PHE A 69 -6.20 -10.78 -1.64
C PHE A 69 -5.16 -11.89 -1.58
N ILE A 70 -5.39 -12.90 -0.73
CA ILE A 70 -4.51 -14.06 -0.61
C ILE A 70 -5.33 -15.32 -0.90
N SER A 71 -5.00 -16.00 -2.00
CA SER A 71 -5.68 -17.24 -2.41
C SER A 71 -4.98 -18.45 -1.81
N ALA A 72 -5.69 -19.19 -0.96
CA ALA A 72 -5.18 -20.45 -0.40
C ALA A 72 -4.94 -21.52 -1.48
N HIS A 73 -5.66 -21.49 -2.61
CA HIS A 73 -5.46 -22.45 -3.70
C HIS A 73 -4.10 -22.23 -4.37
N PHE A 74 -3.82 -20.98 -4.78
CA PHE A 74 -2.52 -20.64 -5.36
C PHE A 74 -1.38 -20.77 -4.36
N ALA A 75 -1.64 -20.61 -3.06
CA ALA A 75 -0.64 -20.86 -2.03
C ALA A 75 -0.20 -22.33 -2.02
N ASN A 76 -1.17 -23.26 -2.06
CA ASN A 76 -0.88 -24.70 -2.12
C ASN A 76 -0.12 -25.06 -3.41
N ASP A 77 -0.47 -24.46 -4.55
CA ASP A 77 0.18 -24.73 -5.84
C ASP A 77 1.63 -24.24 -5.89
N THR A 78 1.95 -23.19 -5.12
CA THR A 78 3.27 -22.54 -5.11
C THR A 78 4.15 -22.91 -3.92
N GLY A 79 3.61 -23.68 -2.96
CA GLY A 79 4.31 -24.02 -1.71
C GLY A 79 4.45 -22.86 -0.73
N PHE A 80 3.62 -21.82 -0.88
CA PHE A 80 3.64 -20.65 0.00
C PHE A 80 3.18 -21.04 1.42
N SER A 81 4.04 -20.81 2.39
CA SER A 81 3.89 -21.28 3.76
C SER A 81 3.31 -20.22 4.72
N GLU A 82 2.99 -20.62 5.95
CA GLU A 82 2.62 -19.67 7.00
C GLU A 82 3.81 -18.78 7.42
N GLU A 83 5.04 -19.28 7.33
CA GLU A 83 6.25 -18.50 7.60
C GLU A 83 6.42 -17.39 6.56
N ASP A 84 6.19 -17.68 5.29
CA ASP A 84 6.17 -16.68 4.21
C ASP A 84 5.08 -15.63 4.44
N LEU A 85 3.92 -16.06 4.97
CA LEU A 85 2.81 -15.17 5.29
C LEU A 85 3.15 -14.19 6.42
N GLU A 86 3.79 -14.66 7.49
CA GLU A 86 4.23 -13.77 8.58
C GLU A 86 5.38 -12.85 8.17
N LEU A 87 6.30 -13.33 7.33
CA LEU A 87 7.31 -12.47 6.71
C LEU A 87 6.67 -11.39 5.84
N PHE A 88 5.64 -11.75 5.07
CA PHE A 88 4.87 -10.81 4.27
C PHE A 88 4.16 -9.75 5.12
N TRP A 89 3.53 -10.14 6.23
CA TRP A 89 2.94 -9.19 7.17
C TRP A 89 3.98 -8.24 7.76
N SER A 90 5.14 -8.76 8.18
CA SER A 90 6.23 -7.94 8.70
C SER A 90 6.76 -6.97 7.63
N SER A 91 6.84 -7.43 6.38
CA SER A 91 7.26 -6.60 5.24
C SER A 91 6.28 -5.47 4.96
N LEU A 92 4.96 -5.70 5.06
CA LEU A 92 3.96 -4.62 4.89
C LEU A 92 3.97 -3.60 6.02
N GLN A 93 4.24 -4.04 7.25
CA GLN A 93 4.34 -3.15 8.40
C GLN A 93 5.54 -2.20 8.26
N ASN A 94 6.68 -2.75 7.86
CA ASN A 94 7.96 -2.03 7.74
C ASN A 94 8.24 -1.54 6.31
N MET A 95 7.25 -1.58 5.41
CA MET A 95 7.45 -1.40 3.96
C MET A 95 8.14 -0.09 3.60
N PHE A 96 7.94 0.95 4.41
CA PHE A 96 8.47 2.28 4.14
C PHE A 96 9.67 2.66 5.02
N ASP A 97 9.95 1.91 6.10
CA ASP A 97 11.00 2.25 7.05
C ASP A 97 12.39 2.23 6.41
N HIS A 98 12.57 1.33 5.43
CA HIS A 98 13.82 1.17 4.70
C HIS A 98 13.80 1.78 3.29
N ASP A 99 12.73 2.46 2.87
CA ASP A 99 12.58 3.02 1.52
C ASP A 99 12.57 4.57 1.51
N ARG A 100 13.34 5.18 2.40
CA ARG A 100 13.46 6.64 2.50
C ARG A 100 14.25 7.22 1.33
N SER A 101 13.70 8.24 0.70
CA SER A 101 14.39 8.98 -0.35
C SER A 101 13.92 10.43 -0.42
N ALA A 102 14.70 11.28 -1.08
CA ALA A 102 14.34 12.67 -1.28
C ALA A 102 12.99 12.82 -2.01
N ALA A 103 12.62 11.88 -2.89
CA ALA A 103 11.36 11.94 -3.64
C ALA A 103 10.15 11.48 -2.81
N ARG A 104 10.32 10.49 -1.92
CA ARG A 104 9.22 9.90 -1.15
C ARG A 104 8.91 10.64 0.14
N GLY A 105 9.92 11.29 0.75
CA GLY A 105 9.75 11.94 2.05
C GLY A 105 9.45 10.90 3.14
N GLU A 106 8.47 11.21 4.00
CA GLU A 106 8.01 10.32 5.06
C GLU A 106 6.75 9.56 4.64
N MET A 107 6.87 8.24 4.53
CA MET A 107 5.75 7.33 4.28
C MET A 107 5.70 6.34 5.44
N ASN A 108 4.51 6.04 5.95
CA ASN A 108 4.34 5.15 7.10
C ASN A 108 3.13 4.24 6.88
N CYS A 109 3.22 2.98 7.35
CA CYS A 109 2.07 2.10 7.41
C CYS A 109 1.18 2.52 8.59
N ARG A 110 -0.01 3.04 8.32
CA ARG A 110 -0.94 3.53 9.36
C ARG A 110 -1.96 2.49 9.83
N GLY A 111 -2.11 1.38 9.11
CA GLY A 111 -3.06 0.35 9.48
C GLY A 111 -2.95 -0.87 8.58
N LEU A 112 -2.98 -2.05 9.20
CA LEU A 112 -2.99 -3.33 8.51
C LEU A 112 -4.08 -4.21 9.12
N TYR A 113 -5.16 -4.37 8.36
CA TYR A 113 -6.35 -5.11 8.74
C TYR A 113 -6.48 -6.34 7.86
N VAL A 114 -6.48 -7.51 8.48
CA VAL A 114 -6.51 -8.81 7.80
C VAL A 114 -7.83 -9.50 8.12
N PHE A 115 -8.58 -9.85 7.08
CA PHE A 115 -9.77 -10.70 7.21
C PHE A 115 -9.39 -12.14 6.87
N LYS A 116 -9.32 -12.98 7.89
CA LYS A 116 -9.01 -14.41 7.75
C LYS A 116 -10.30 -15.20 7.66
N HIS A 117 -10.51 -15.91 6.55
CA HIS A 117 -11.63 -16.82 6.39
C HIS A 117 -11.32 -18.14 7.12
N VAL A 118 -12.03 -18.42 8.23
CA VAL A 118 -11.82 -19.62 9.06
C VAL A 118 -12.85 -20.72 8.79
N GLY A 119 -13.96 -20.40 8.13
CA GLY A 119 -15.03 -21.36 7.85
C GLY A 119 -15.90 -21.66 9.07
N ASP A 120 -16.66 -22.76 9.00
CA ASP A 120 -17.53 -23.25 10.08
C ASP A 120 -16.83 -24.22 11.05
N GLY A 121 -15.51 -24.41 10.90
CA GLY A 121 -14.71 -25.37 11.68
C GLY A 121 -14.95 -26.84 11.33
N LYS A 122 -15.87 -27.14 10.39
CA LYS A 122 -16.22 -28.50 9.96
C LYS A 122 -15.77 -28.78 8.54
N ASN A 123 -15.76 -27.77 7.67
CA ASN A 123 -15.38 -27.89 6.27
C ASN A 123 -14.18 -26.99 5.93
N THR A 124 -12.99 -27.60 5.84
CA THR A 124 -11.74 -26.91 5.50
C THR A 124 -11.74 -26.30 4.10
N ASN A 125 -12.56 -26.80 3.16
CA ASN A 125 -12.65 -26.22 1.81
C ASN A 125 -13.41 -24.88 1.81
N GLN A 126 -14.35 -24.68 2.74
CA GLN A 126 -15.08 -23.43 2.84
C GLN A 126 -14.15 -22.27 3.25
N ALA A 127 -13.23 -22.52 4.18
CA ALA A 127 -12.21 -21.55 4.56
C ALA A 127 -11.30 -21.17 3.38
N LYS A 128 -10.89 -22.15 2.57
CA LYS A 128 -10.00 -21.94 1.41
C LYS A 128 -10.66 -21.16 0.26
N LEU A 129 -11.96 -21.36 0.03
CA LEU A 129 -12.71 -20.69 -1.04
C LEU A 129 -13.22 -19.30 -0.64
N GLY A 130 -13.31 -19.03 0.66
CA GLY A 130 -13.81 -17.77 1.22
C GLY A 130 -15.25 -17.88 1.69
N VAL A 131 -15.50 -17.39 2.92
CA VAL A 131 -16.82 -17.43 3.58
C VAL A 131 -17.68 -16.21 3.26
N ALA A 132 -17.05 -15.08 2.96
CA ALA A 132 -17.71 -13.81 2.75
C ALA A 132 -17.14 -13.07 1.53
N PRO A 133 -17.95 -12.33 0.76
CA PRO A 133 -17.45 -11.51 -0.33
C PRO A 133 -16.49 -10.41 0.17
N ALA A 134 -15.36 -10.25 -0.51
CA ALA A 134 -14.32 -9.30 -0.11
C ALA A 134 -14.82 -7.84 -0.01
N HIS A 135 -15.71 -7.39 -0.90
CA HIS A 135 -16.25 -6.04 -0.85
C HIS A 135 -17.03 -5.76 0.45
N LYS A 136 -17.74 -6.76 0.99
CA LYS A 136 -18.46 -6.61 2.28
C LYS A 136 -17.46 -6.44 3.41
N LEU A 137 -16.40 -7.26 3.42
CA LEU A 137 -15.35 -7.19 4.43
C LEU A 137 -14.61 -5.84 4.38
N PHE A 138 -14.24 -5.37 3.20
CA PHE A 138 -13.60 -4.07 3.08
C PHE A 138 -14.52 -2.92 3.50
N ASN A 139 -15.83 -3.02 3.28
CA ASN A 139 -16.78 -1.98 3.72
C ASN A 139 -16.93 -1.92 5.25
N LEU A 140 -16.54 -2.96 6.00
CA LEU A 140 -16.53 -2.92 7.47
C LEU A 140 -15.53 -1.88 8.02
N ILE A 141 -14.53 -1.50 7.22
CA ILE A 141 -13.53 -0.49 7.58
C ILE A 141 -13.88 0.79 6.83
N SER A 142 -14.37 1.77 7.58
CA SER A 142 -14.64 3.11 7.09
C SER A 142 -13.55 4.06 7.58
N VAL A 143 -13.02 4.86 6.67
CA VAL A 143 -12.04 5.90 6.96
C VAL A 143 -12.63 7.20 6.48
N SER A 144 -12.71 8.17 7.38
CA SER A 144 -13.28 9.47 7.09
C SER A 144 -12.47 10.56 7.77
N LYS A 145 -12.37 11.69 7.11
CA LYS A 145 -11.77 12.89 7.69
C LYS A 145 -12.66 13.45 8.79
N LYS A 146 -12.07 13.92 9.88
CA LYS A 146 -12.78 14.46 11.04
C LYS A 146 -13.39 15.83 10.76
N ASP A 147 -12.65 16.69 10.08
CA ASP A 147 -13.09 18.04 9.68
C ASP A 147 -12.98 18.21 8.16
N ASN A 148 -14.11 18.44 7.50
CA ASN A 148 -14.15 18.64 6.07
C ASN A 148 -13.76 20.06 5.62
N SER A 149 -13.69 21.02 6.54
CA SER A 149 -13.41 22.43 6.23
C SER A 149 -11.95 22.72 5.90
N THR A 150 -10.99 22.00 6.50
CA THR A 150 -9.54 22.24 6.34
C THR A 150 -8.84 21.06 5.70
N PRO A 151 -7.94 21.21 4.71
CA PRO A 151 -7.19 20.10 4.13
C PRO A 151 -6.48 19.24 5.18
N ALA A 152 -6.49 17.91 5.04
CA ALA A 152 -5.77 17.04 5.96
C ALA A 152 -4.25 17.24 5.84
N ARG A 153 -3.55 17.17 6.96
CA ARG A 153 -2.09 17.32 7.06
C ARG A 153 -1.44 16.27 7.95
N ASP A 154 -2.22 15.54 8.74
CA ASP A 154 -1.73 14.47 9.57
C ASP A 154 -2.71 13.28 9.61
N PHE A 155 -2.24 12.13 10.09
CA PHE A 155 -3.10 10.96 10.29
C PHE A 155 -4.17 11.22 11.36
N SER A 156 -3.87 12.06 12.35
CA SER A 156 -4.83 12.45 13.39
C SER A 156 -6.04 13.21 12.86
N ASP A 157 -5.99 13.77 11.65
CA ASP A 157 -7.14 14.38 10.98
C ASP A 157 -8.17 13.34 10.48
N TYR A 158 -7.81 12.05 10.52
CA TYR A 158 -8.66 10.95 10.11
C TYR A 158 -9.22 10.17 11.29
N SER A 159 -10.42 9.62 11.10
CA SER A 159 -11.04 8.62 11.95
C SER A 159 -11.17 7.32 11.19
N VAL A 160 -10.60 6.25 11.73
CA VAL A 160 -10.80 4.88 11.26
C VAL A 160 -11.85 4.22 12.15
N LYS A 161 -12.95 3.75 11.56
CA LYS A 161 -14.02 3.03 12.26
C LYS A 161 -14.19 1.65 11.67
N ILE A 162 -14.29 0.66 12.54
CA ILE A 162 -14.41 -0.76 12.18
C ILE A 162 -15.73 -1.28 12.74
N GLN A 163 -16.60 -1.76 11.87
CA GLN A 163 -17.89 -2.33 12.24
C GLN A 163 -17.73 -3.82 12.60
N GLU A 164 -17.16 -4.09 13.78
CA GLU A 164 -16.91 -5.47 14.23
C GLU A 164 -18.21 -6.26 14.49
N SER A 165 -19.31 -5.57 14.82
CA SER A 165 -20.64 -6.19 14.99
C SER A 165 -21.16 -6.88 13.73
N ASP A 166 -20.72 -6.40 12.56
CA ASP A 166 -21.22 -6.84 11.26
C ASP A 166 -20.27 -7.86 10.61
N LEU A 167 -19.27 -8.33 11.37
CA LEU A 167 -18.33 -9.34 10.92
C LEU A 167 -19.08 -10.67 10.66
N PRO A 168 -19.06 -11.20 9.42
CA PRO A 168 -19.74 -12.45 9.12
C PRO A 168 -19.17 -13.61 9.92
N ALA A 169 -20.05 -14.54 10.33
CA ALA A 169 -19.62 -15.79 10.95
C ALA A 169 -18.62 -16.53 10.04
N GLY A 170 -17.56 -17.08 10.62
CA GLY A 170 -16.49 -17.76 9.88
C GLY A 170 -15.43 -16.83 9.26
N VAL A 171 -15.42 -15.55 9.64
CA VAL A 171 -14.33 -14.61 9.36
C VAL A 171 -13.78 -14.06 10.67
N GLU A 172 -12.46 -14.02 10.77
CA GLU A 172 -11.72 -13.41 11.88
C GLU A 172 -11.06 -12.13 11.38
N LEU A 173 -11.15 -11.05 12.15
CA LEU A 173 -10.45 -9.79 11.89
C LEU A 173 -9.18 -9.72 12.76
N ILE A 174 -8.03 -9.65 12.11
CA ILE A 174 -6.72 -9.51 12.76
C ILE A 174 -6.19 -8.11 12.46
N LYS A 175 -5.84 -7.36 13.50
CA LYS A 175 -5.21 -6.03 13.41
C LYS A 175 -3.72 -6.18 13.66
N LYS A 176 -2.89 -5.98 12.64
CA LYS A 176 -1.42 -6.06 12.76
C LYS A 176 -0.81 -4.67 13.05
N VAL A 177 -1.43 -3.60 12.57
CA VAL A 177 -1.08 -2.20 12.87
C VAL A 177 -2.37 -1.41 13.09
N SER A 178 -2.42 -0.59 14.14
CA SER A 178 -3.57 0.25 14.53
C SER A 178 -3.13 1.61 15.01
#